data_AF-A0A8J2LIA7-F1
#
_entry.id   AF-A0A8J2LIA7-F1
#
_cell.length_a   1.000
_cell.length_b   1.000
_cell.length_c   1.000
_cell.angle_alpha   90.00
_cell.angle_beta   90.00
_cell.angle_gamma   90.00
#
_symmetry.space_group_name_H-M   'P 1'
#
loop_
_entity.id
_entity.type
_entity.pdbx_description
1 polymer ?
#
loop_
_entity_poly.entity_id
_entity_poly.type
_entity_poly.pdbx_seq_one_letter_code
_entity_poly.pdbx_strand_id
1 'polypeptide(L)'
;EFNITRKSYQLNSIAPVVKCPAGTFRGSMRYTRGGKRYFEFQSIPYAEPPRRFEPSVLKAPIENEYDATVETPVCPQVAEG
;
A
#
# COMPACT_ATOMS: atom_id res chain seq x y z
N GLU A 1 -34.39 -9.63 14.52
CA GLU A 1 -33.17 -10.37 14.16
C GLU A 1 -32.77 -9.93 12.75
N PHE A 2 -31.65 -9.21 12.59
CA PHE A 2 -31.26 -8.65 11.28
C PHE A 2 -30.20 -9.52 10.61
N ASN A 3 -30.67 -10.39 9.71
CA ASN A 3 -29.85 -11.11 8.74
C ASN A 3 -29.33 -10.13 7.67
N ILE A 4 -28.04 -9.78 7.72
CA ILE A 4 -27.35 -9.20 6.57
C ILE A 4 -26.49 -10.30 5.96
N THR A 5 -27.03 -10.98 4.96
CA THR A 5 -26.30 -11.82 4.04
C THR A 5 -25.19 -10.97 3.42
N ARG A 6 -23.93 -11.24 3.81
CA ARG A 6 -22.74 -10.69 3.17
C ARG A 6 -22.72 -11.14 1.70
N LYS A 7 -23.46 -10.46 0.82
CA LYS A 7 -23.19 -10.53 -0.61
C LYS A 7 -21.77 -10.01 -0.78
N SER A 8 -20.85 -10.90 -1.14
CA SER A 8 -19.50 -10.56 -1.58
C SER A 8 -19.64 -9.70 -2.82
N TYR A 9 -19.70 -8.38 -2.63
CA TYR A 9 -19.65 -7.43 -3.72
C TYR A 9 -18.27 -7.58 -4.36
N GLN A 10 -18.20 -8.37 -5.44
CA GLN A 10 -17.14 -8.23 -6.42
C GLN A 10 -17.34 -6.87 -7.06
N LEU A 11 -16.80 -5.84 -6.42
CA LEU A 11 -16.66 -4.53 -7.00
C LEU A 11 -15.74 -4.73 -8.20
N ASN A 12 -16.19 -4.39 -9.41
CA ASN A 12 -15.26 -4.03 -10.48
C ASN A 12 -14.43 -2.86 -9.94
N SER A 13 -13.37 -3.18 -9.23
CA SER A 13 -12.52 -2.27 -8.49
C SER A 13 -11.63 -1.61 -9.52
N ILE A 14 -11.97 -0.39 -9.91
CA ILE A 14 -11.03 0.51 -10.57
C ILE A 14 -9.85 0.62 -9.60
N ALA A 15 -8.78 -0.13 -9.86
CA ALA A 15 -7.55 -0.03 -9.09
C ALA A 15 -7.01 1.38 -9.34
N PRO A 16 -6.91 2.24 -8.32
CA PRO A 16 -6.44 3.60 -8.52
C PRO A 16 -4.96 3.56 -8.95
N VAL A 17 -4.63 4.24 -10.05
CA VAL A 17 -3.26 4.40 -10.53
C VAL A 17 -2.85 5.87 -10.45
N VAL A 18 -1.73 6.14 -9.79
CA VAL A 18 -1.18 7.50 -9.62
C VAL A 18 0.19 7.57 -10.26
N LYS A 19 0.41 8.59 -11.10
CA LYS A 19 1.72 8.91 -11.69
C LYS A 19 2.37 10.05 -10.93
N CYS A 20 3.63 9.90 -10.55
CA CYS A 20 4.43 10.94 -9.93
C CYS A 20 5.90 10.86 -10.40
N PRO A 21 6.76 11.84 -10.06
CA PRO A 21 8.16 11.82 -10.50
C PRO A 21 8.95 10.57 -10.07
N ALA A 22 8.53 9.91 -8.97
CA ALA A 22 9.16 8.71 -8.46
C ALA A 22 8.69 7.42 -9.15
N GLY A 23 7.63 7.46 -9.97
CA GLY A 23 7.11 6.28 -10.67
C GLY A 23 5.58 6.28 -10.82
N THR A 24 5.06 5.13 -11.24
CA THR A 24 3.62 4.88 -11.34
C THR A 24 3.21 3.86 -10.27
N PHE A 25 2.18 4.17 -9.48
CA PHE A 25 1.78 3.37 -8.33
C PHE A 25 0.32 2.92 -8.47
N ARG A 26 0.09 1.61 -8.35
CA ARG A 26 -1.26 1.02 -8.29
C ARG A 26 -1.65 0.76 -6.85
N GLY A 27 -2.75 1.36 -6.41
CA GLY A 27 -3.33 1.16 -5.08
C GLY A 27 -4.58 0.30 -5.10
N SER A 28 -5.32 0.33 -3.99
CA SER A 28 -6.59 -0.38 -3.83
C SER A 28 -7.70 0.56 -3.32
N MET A 29 -8.96 0.16 -3.53
CA MET A 29 -10.10 0.82 -2.89
C MET A 29 -10.43 0.07 -1.59
N ARG A 30 -10.44 0.79 -0.47
CA ARG A 30 -10.73 0.25 0.86
C ARG A 30 -11.92 0.95 1.50
N TYR A 31 -12.42 0.37 2.58
CA TYR A 31 -13.52 0.90 3.36
C TYR A 31 -13.10 1.06 4.81
N THR A 32 -13.49 2.17 5.44
CA THR A 32 -13.35 2.33 6.88
C THR A 32 -14.31 1.40 7.61
N ARG A 33 -14.13 1.21 8.92
CA ARG A 33 -15.11 0.48 9.76
C ARG A 33 -16.53 1.03 9.65
N GLY A 34 -16.69 2.33 9.39
CA GLY A 34 -17.97 3.01 9.16
C GLY A 34 -18.44 3.03 7.70
N GLY A 35 -17.83 2.25 6.81
CA GLY A 35 -18.25 2.11 5.42
C GLY A 35 -17.85 3.24 4.47
N LYS A 36 -17.04 4.22 4.92
CA LYS A 36 -16.52 5.27 4.02
C LYS A 36 -15.43 4.71 3.13
N ARG A 37 -15.47 5.03 1.84
CA ARG A 37 -14.47 4.62 0.86
C ARG A 37 -13.22 5.51 0.89
N TYR A 38 -12.07 4.91 0.68
CA TYR A 38 -10.81 5.62 0.47
C TYR A 38 -9.88 4.82 -0.46
N PHE A 39 -8.99 5.54 -1.15
CA PHE A 39 -7.89 4.91 -1.88
C PHE A 39 -6.72 4.68 -0.95
N GLU A 40 -6.13 3.51 -1.04
CA GLU A 40 -5.01 3.09 -0.22
C GLU A 40 -3.83 2.73 -1.11
N PHE A 41 -2.65 3.24 -0.77
CA PHE A 41 -1.38 2.90 -1.39
C PHE A 41 -0.41 2.55 -0.26
N GLN A 42 -0.01 1.28 -0.18
CA GLN A 42 0.86 0.73 0.84
C GLN A 42 2.27 0.52 0.28
N SER A 43 3.27 0.50 1.17
CA SER A 43 4.64 0.05 0.87
C SER A 43 5.37 0.81 -0.24
N ILE A 44 5.01 2.06 -0.52
CA ILE A 44 5.73 2.89 -1.50
C ILE A 44 7.18 3.10 -1.03
N PRO A 45 8.20 2.66 -1.80
CA PRO A 45 9.58 2.83 -1.41
C PRO A 45 10.01 4.29 -1.58
N TYR A 46 10.47 4.91 -0.50
CA TYR A 46 11.01 6.28 -0.50
C TYR A 46 12.55 6.33 -0.50
N ALA A 47 13.19 5.22 -0.16
CA ALA A 47 14.64 5.08 -0.10
C ALA A 47 15.07 3.70 -0.65
N GLU A 48 16.33 3.58 -1.06
CA GLU A 48 16.95 2.28 -1.33
C GLU A 48 17.09 1.46 -0.03
N PRO A 49 17.16 0.12 -0.12
CA PRO A 49 17.36 -0.74 1.04
C PRO A 49 18.52 -0.26 1.92
N PRO A 50 18.32 -0.16 3.24
CA PRO A 50 19.26 0.49 4.12
C PRO A 50 20.59 -0.27 4.15
N ARG A 51 21.68 0.47 4.00
CA ARG A 51 23.02 0.00 4.35
C ARG A 51 23.22 0.22 5.84
N ARG A 52 23.73 -0.80 6.53
CA ARG A 52 23.80 -0.79 8.00
C ARG A 52 24.62 0.41 8.48
N PHE A 53 23.99 1.25 9.31
CA PHE A 53 24.59 2.45 9.91
C PHE A 53 25.05 3.53 8.92
N GLU A 54 24.54 3.50 7.70
CA GLU A 54 24.78 4.55 6.71
C GLU A 54 23.52 5.41 6.53
N PRO A 55 23.65 6.66 6.05
CA PRO A 55 22.51 7.48 5.65
C PRO A 55 21.65 6.79 4.58
N SER A 56 20.35 7.05 4.61
CA SER A 56 19.44 6.57 3.57
C SER A 56 19.77 7.18 2.21
N VAL A 57 19.72 6.36 1.16
CA VAL A 57 19.85 6.81 -0.22
C VAL A 57 18.45 6.93 -0.84
N LEU A 58 18.17 8.02 -1.56
CA LEU A 58 16.87 8.20 -2.24
C LEU A 58 16.61 7.07 -3.24
N LYS A 59 15.37 6.61 -3.30
CA LYS A 59 14.97 5.57 -4.26
C LYS A 59 15.08 6.11 -5.69
N ALA A 60 15.72 5.36 -6.58
CA ALA A 60 15.68 5.66 -8.01
C ALA A 60 14.23 5.55 -8.55
N PRO A 61 13.81 6.39 -9.51
CA PRO A 61 12.47 6.32 -10.09
C PRO A 61 12.11 4.91 -10.56
N ILE A 62 10.90 4.47 -10.25
CA ILE A 62 10.39 3.17 -10.64
C ILE A 62 9.93 3.27 -12.10
N GLU A 63 10.58 2.50 -12.98
CA GLU A 63 10.31 2.53 -14.42
C GLU A 63 8.93 1.95 -14.76
N ASN A 64 8.53 0.90 -14.04
CA ASN A 64 7.26 0.19 -14.27
C ASN A 64 6.22 0.54 -13.21
N GLU A 65 4.98 0.12 -13.44
CA GLU A 65 3.93 0.21 -12.41
C GLU A 65 4.33 -0.59 -11.16
N TYR A 66 4.37 0.08 -10.01
CA TYR A 66 4.62 -0.49 -8.70
C TYR A 66 3.30 -0.91 -8.04
N ASP A 67 3.25 -2.14 -7.55
CA ASP A 67 2.12 -2.63 -6.78
C ASP A 67 2.18 -2.11 -5.34
N ALA A 68 1.38 -1.09 -5.04
CA ALA A 68 1.24 -0.48 -3.73
C ALA A 68 0.03 -1.03 -2.98
N THR A 69 -0.25 -2.34 -3.08
CA THR A 69 -1.37 -2.99 -2.36
C THR A 69 -0.93 -4.01 -1.31
N VAL A 70 0.37 -4.23 -1.17
CA VAL A 70 0.96 -5.27 -0.31
C VAL A 70 1.69 -4.62 0.85
N GLU A 71 1.44 -5.05 2.09
CA GLU A 71 2.20 -4.61 3.27
C GLU A 71 3.62 -5.20 3.28
N THR A 72 4.59 -4.39 3.68
CA THR A 72 5.99 -4.80 3.83
C THR A 72 6.34 -5.18 5.28
N PRO A 73 7.36 -6.03 5.49
CA PRO A 73 7.82 -6.36 6.82
C PRO A 73 8.28 -5.11 7.57
N VAL A 74 7.94 -5.07 8.85
CA VAL A 74 8.42 -4.04 9.77
C VAL A 74 9.93 -4.17 9.98
N CYS A 75 10.58 -3.07 10.35
CA CYS A 75 11.98 -3.08 10.70
C CYS A 75 12.28 -4.07 11.85
N PRO A 76 13.50 -4.62 11.91
CA PRO A 76 13.94 -5.46 13.02
C PRO A 76 13.73 -4.72 14.36
N GLN A 77 12.93 -5.32 15.22
CA GLN A 77 12.61 -4.84 16.55
C GLN A 77 12.44 -6.03 17.48
N VAL A 78 12.56 -5.81 18.78
CA VAL A 78 12.21 -6.84 19.78
C VAL A 78 10.73 -7.16 19.64
N ALA A 79 10.36 -8.44 19.65
CA ALA A 79 8.95 -8.83 19.71
C ALA A 79 8.38 -8.35 21.04
N GLU A 80 7.22 -7.70 21.03
CA GLU A 80 6.49 -7.44 22.26
C GLU A 80 6.10 -8.80 22.87
N GLY A 81 6.50 -9.01 24.14
CA GLY A 81 6.26 -10.24 24.89
C GLY A 81 4.88 -10.28 25.53
#